data_AF-A0AAD9NSB5-F1
#
_entry.id   AF-A0AAD9NSB5-F1
#
_cell.length_a   1.000
_cell.length_b   1.000
_cell.length_c   1.000
_cell.angle_alpha   90.00
_cell.angle_beta   90.00
_cell.angle_gamma   90.00
#
_symmetry.space_group_name_H-M   'P 1'
#
loop_
_entity.id
_entity.type
_entity.pdbx_description
1 polymer ?
#
loop_
_entity_poly.entity_id
_entity_poly.type
_entity_poly.pdbx_seq_one_letter_code
_entity_poly.pdbx_strand_id
1 'polypeptide(L)'
;MTASLCVIMTASLYVIMTASLCVIMTASLCVIMSDSLCVIMTDSLCVIMTASFCVIMTASLCVIMTDSLCVIMTASLCVIMTASLCVIMTDSLCVIVTDSLGGRDIYKY
;
A
#
# COMPACT_ATOMS: atom_id res chain seq x y z
N MET A 1 -2.41 7.93 22.36
CA MET A 1 -2.75 8.24 20.96
C MET A 1 -3.89 7.33 20.57
N THR A 2 -5.04 7.87 20.20
CA THR A 2 -6.23 7.07 19.85
C THR A 2 -6.14 6.65 18.40
N ALA A 3 -5.96 5.35 18.14
CA ALA A 3 -6.14 4.80 16.81
C ALA A 3 -7.57 5.12 16.32
N SER A 4 -7.68 5.64 15.10
CA SER A 4 -8.97 5.98 14.49
C SER A 4 -9.15 5.11 13.25
N LEU A 5 -10.28 4.43 13.15
CA LEU A 5 -10.60 3.52 12.06
C LEU A 5 -11.84 4.02 11.32
N CYS A 6 -11.66 4.47 10.08
CA CYS A 6 -12.73 4.82 9.16
C CYS A 6 -12.71 3.84 7.99
N VAL A 7 -13.80 3.10 7.80
CA VAL A 7 -13.86 2.02 6.83
C VAL A 7 -15.21 2.03 6.12
N ILE A 8 -15.17 2.01 4.78
CA ILE A 8 -16.33 1.82 3.91
C ILE A 8 -16.02 0.65 2.99
N MET A 9 -16.76 -0.46 3.12
CA MET A 9 -16.50 -1.67 2.34
C MET A 9 -17.69 -2.59 2.14
N THR A 10 -17.60 -3.42 1.10
CA THR A 10 -18.57 -4.47 0.75
C THR A 10 -18.01 -5.89 0.88
N ALA A 11 -16.77 -6.05 1.36
CA ALA A 11 -16.04 -7.33 1.37
C ALA A 11 -15.25 -7.53 2.68
N SER A 12 -14.35 -8.52 2.70
CA SER A 12 -13.60 -8.95 3.89
C SER A 12 -12.45 -8.00 4.26
N LEU A 13 -12.26 -7.79 5.57
CA LEU A 13 -11.18 -6.96 6.12
C LEU A 13 -10.43 -7.69 7.23
N TYR A 14 -9.11 -7.70 7.10
CA TYR A 14 -8.18 -8.10 8.16
C TYR A 14 -7.18 -6.99 8.41
N VAL A 15 -7.15 -6.46 9.63
CA VAL A 15 -6.40 -5.24 9.96
C VAL A 15 -5.76 -5.38 11.33
N ILE A 16 -4.45 -5.14 11.40
CA ILE A 16 -3.69 -4.98 12.65
C ILE A 16 -3.01 -3.61 12.61
N MET A 17 -3.43 -2.68 13.47
CA MET A 17 -2.97 -1.29 13.47
C MET A 17 -2.61 -0.79 14.86
N THR A 18 -1.64 0.13 14.94
CA THR A 18 -1.40 0.96 16.14
C THR A 18 -1.72 2.45 15.93
N ALA A 19 -2.14 2.85 14.72
CA ALA A 19 -2.39 4.23 14.32
C ALA A 19 -3.71 4.39 13.53
N SER A 20 -3.88 5.52 12.83
CA SER A 20 -5.10 5.84 12.08
C SER A 20 -5.18 5.12 10.73
N LEU A 21 -6.37 4.63 10.39
CA LEU A 21 -6.65 3.92 9.16
C LEU A 21 -7.93 4.49 8.51
N CYS A 22 -7.82 4.94 7.27
CA CYS A 22 -8.94 5.35 6.43
C CYS A 22 -8.97 4.48 5.17
N VAL A 23 -10.07 3.77 4.94
CA VAL A 23 -10.20 2.81 3.85
C VAL A 23 -11.55 2.95 3.16
N ILE A 24 -11.53 3.01 1.82
CA ILE A 24 -12.69 2.86 0.96
C ILE A 24 -12.38 1.74 -0.02
N MET A 25 -13.10 0.62 0.08
CA MET A 25 -12.81 -0.61 -0.66
C MET A 25 -14.08 -1.29 -1.17
N THR A 26 -13.98 -2.10 -2.22
CA THR A 26 -15.06 -3.04 -2.59
C THR A 26 -14.66 -4.52 -2.52
N ALA A 27 -13.39 -4.80 -2.21
CA ALA A 27 -12.79 -6.14 -2.20
C ALA A 27 -11.99 -6.41 -0.90
N SER A 28 -11.25 -7.53 -0.89
CA SER A 28 -10.53 -8.04 0.28
C SER A 28 -9.30 -7.20 0.63
N LEU A 29 -9.15 -6.90 1.92
CA LEU A 29 -8.04 -6.09 2.42
C LEU A 29 -7.36 -6.78 3.62
N CYS A 30 -6.05 -6.97 3.52
CA CYS A 30 -5.17 -7.42 4.60
C CYS A 30 -4.12 -6.35 4.88
N VAL A 31 -4.07 -5.81 6.09
CA VAL A 31 -3.15 -4.72 6.44
C VAL A 31 -2.54 -4.94 7.82
N ILE A 32 -1.23 -4.77 7.92
CA ILE A 32 -0.48 -4.73 9.17
C ILE A 32 0.32 -3.41 9.16
N MET A 33 -0.04 -2.46 10.02
CA MET A 33 0.69 -1.18 10.09
C MET A 33 0.95 -0.67 11.50
N SER A 34 2.00 0.15 11.61
CA SER A 34 2.29 0.92 12.83
C SER A 34 1.93 2.40 12.76
N ASP A 35 1.67 2.93 11.56
CA ASP A 35 1.41 4.35 11.28
C ASP A 35 0.18 4.51 10.37
N SER A 36 -0.08 5.75 9.96
CA SER A 36 -1.28 6.20 9.27
C SER A 36 -1.40 5.64 7.85
N LEU A 37 -2.57 5.10 7.50
CA LEU A 37 -2.83 4.55 6.17
C LEU A 37 -4.14 5.12 5.61
N CYS A 38 -4.08 5.67 4.40
CA CYS A 38 -5.24 6.11 3.64
C CYS A 38 -5.30 5.34 2.33
N VAL A 39 -6.41 4.64 2.09
CA VAL A 39 -6.54 3.77 0.93
C VAL A 39 -7.91 3.88 0.29
N ILE A 40 -7.91 3.99 -1.04
CA ILE A 40 -9.10 3.92 -1.89
C ILE A 40 -8.86 2.87 -2.96
N MET A 41 -9.55 1.73 -2.92
CA MET A 41 -9.39 0.70 -3.96
C MET A 41 -10.68 0.01 -4.36
N THR A 42 -10.64 -0.69 -5.49
CA THR A 42 -11.74 -1.57 -5.92
C THR A 42 -11.40 -3.06 -5.84
N ASP A 43 -10.15 -3.41 -5.57
CA ASP A 43 -9.66 -4.77 -5.65
C ASP A 43 -8.83 -5.17 -4.43
N SER A 44 -8.27 -6.38 -4.46
CA SER A 44 -7.56 -6.98 -3.32
C SER A 44 -6.27 -6.24 -2.94
N LEU A 45 -6.05 -6.02 -1.64
CA LEU A 45 -4.85 -5.32 -1.15
C LEU A 45 -4.24 -6.07 0.05
N CYS A 46 -2.93 -6.28 -0.01
CA CYS A 46 -2.11 -6.79 1.08
C CYS A 46 -1.01 -5.77 1.39
N VAL A 47 -0.96 -5.27 2.63
CA VAL A 47 0.01 -4.25 3.03
C VAL A 47 0.65 -4.61 4.37
N ILE A 48 1.97 -4.48 4.44
CA ILE A 48 2.74 -4.54 5.68
C ILE A 48 3.65 -3.31 5.72
N MET A 49 3.40 -2.34 6.60
CA MET A 49 4.32 -1.21 6.73
C MET A 49 4.45 -0.60 8.11
N THR A 50 5.52 0.17 8.32
CA THR A 50 5.76 0.87 9.59
C THR A 50 5.56 2.39 9.52
N ALA A 51 5.28 2.94 8.34
CA ALA A 51 5.18 4.38 8.09
C ALA A 51 3.91 4.75 7.30
N SER A 52 3.73 6.06 7.08
CA SER A 52 2.54 6.62 6.45
C SER A 52 2.34 6.20 4.99
N PHE A 53 1.11 5.89 4.61
CA PHE A 53 0.78 5.35 3.29
C PHE A 53 -0.48 5.98 2.70
N CYS A 54 -0.41 6.36 1.42
CA CYS A 54 -1.58 6.81 0.68
C CYS A 54 -1.67 6.06 -0.65
N VAL A 55 -2.80 5.40 -0.90
CA VAL A 55 -3.01 4.65 -2.15
C VAL A 55 -4.39 4.88 -2.74
N ILE A 56 -4.40 5.05 -4.06
CA ILE A 56 -5.61 5.04 -4.88
C ILE A 56 -5.40 4.06 -6.03
N MET A 57 -6.12 2.94 -6.08
CA MET A 57 -5.93 1.99 -7.17
C MET A 57 -7.09 1.02 -7.44
N THR A 58 -7.22 0.57 -8.68
CA THR A 58 -8.36 -0.26 -9.12
C THR A 58 -8.09 -1.75 -9.28
N ALA A 59 -6.89 -2.22 -8.90
CA ALA A 59 -6.43 -3.59 -9.11
C ALA A 59 -5.75 -4.15 -7.85
N SER A 60 -5.11 -5.32 -7.95
CA SER A 60 -4.52 -6.02 -6.80
C SER A 60 -3.13 -5.50 -6.40
N LEU A 61 -2.92 -5.20 -5.14
CA LEU A 61 -1.65 -4.62 -4.64
C LEU A 61 -1.09 -5.44 -3.48
N CYS A 62 0.21 -5.75 -3.54
CA CYS A 62 0.97 -6.33 -2.44
C CYS A 62 2.12 -5.38 -2.10
N VAL A 63 2.21 -4.92 -0.85
CA VAL A 63 3.16 -3.87 -0.45
C VAL A 63 3.80 -4.23 0.87
N ILE A 64 5.14 -4.14 0.92
CA ILE A 64 5.94 -4.33 2.14
C ILE A 64 6.93 -3.18 2.25
N MET A 65 6.72 -2.25 3.18
CA MET A 65 7.55 -1.04 3.25
C MET A 65 7.90 -0.60 4.67
N THR A 66 8.98 0.15 4.83
CA THR A 66 9.31 0.80 6.11
C THR A 66 9.06 2.30 6.15
N ASP A 67 8.90 2.93 4.97
CA ASP A 67 8.87 4.37 4.78
C ASP A 67 7.63 4.85 4.01
N SER A 68 7.51 6.16 3.85
CA SER A 68 6.31 6.79 3.31
C SER A 68 6.10 6.53 1.82
N LEU A 69 4.88 6.12 1.43
CA LEU A 69 4.57 5.86 0.02
C LEU A 69 3.27 6.54 -0.41
N CYS A 70 3.29 7.10 -1.61
CA CYS A 70 2.09 7.51 -2.33
C CYS A 70 1.99 6.73 -3.64
N VAL A 71 0.87 6.02 -3.87
CA VAL A 71 0.68 5.22 -5.09
C VAL A 71 -0.66 5.54 -5.72
N ILE A 72 -0.65 5.78 -7.04
CA ILE A 72 -1.86 5.88 -7.84
C ILE A 72 -1.73 4.94 -9.04
N MET A 73 -2.52 3.86 -9.06
CA MET A 73 -2.36 2.82 -10.08
C MET A 73 -3.68 2.18 -10.54
N THR A 74 -3.69 1.56 -11.72
CA THR A 74 -4.89 0.85 -12.24
C THR A 74 -4.66 -0.63 -12.52
N ALA A 75 -3.46 -1.14 -12.26
CA ALA A 75 -3.04 -2.51 -12.54
C ALA A 75 -2.33 -3.12 -11.33
N SER A 76 -2.07 -4.43 -11.40
CA SER A 76 -1.54 -5.19 -10.27
C SER A 76 -0.09 -4.80 -9.93
N LEU A 77 0.20 -4.60 -8.66
CA LEU A 77 1.51 -4.10 -8.25
C LEU A 77 2.02 -4.91 -7.06
N CYS A 78 3.30 -5.30 -7.12
CA CYS A 78 4.02 -5.83 -5.98
C CYS A 78 5.15 -4.86 -5.64
N VAL A 79 5.21 -4.37 -4.40
CA VAL A 79 6.23 -3.40 -3.98
C VAL A 79 6.90 -3.84 -2.70
N ILE A 80 8.23 -3.77 -2.69
CA ILE A 80 9.05 -3.94 -1.49
C ILE A 80 10.04 -2.78 -1.40
N MET A 81 9.92 -1.92 -0.39
CA MET A 81 10.78 -0.73 -0.26
C MET A 81 11.13 -0.29 1.14
N THR A 82 12.31 0.31 1.28
CA THR A 82 12.77 0.93 2.54
C THR A 82 13.03 2.42 2.40
N ALA A 83 12.36 3.07 1.43
CA ALA A 83 12.58 4.48 1.12
C ALA A 83 11.28 5.14 0.68
N SER A 84 11.20 6.45 0.84
CA SER A 84 10.04 7.21 0.39
C SER A 84 9.91 7.20 -1.12
N LEU A 85 8.72 6.86 -1.65
CA LEU A 85 8.48 6.87 -3.08
C LEU A 85 7.06 7.35 -3.45
N CYS A 86 6.97 8.02 -4.59
CA CYS A 86 5.72 8.34 -5.24
C CYS A 86 5.67 7.58 -6.57
N VAL A 87 4.62 6.78 -6.77
CA VAL A 87 4.47 5.92 -7.96
C VAL A 87 3.14 6.22 -8.62
N ILE A 88 3.19 6.45 -9.94
CA ILE A 88 2.01 6.54 -10.79
C ILE A 88 2.25 5.64 -11.99
N MET A 89 1.47 4.58 -12.14
CA MET A 89 1.60 3.66 -13.28
C MET A 89 0.24 3.04 -13.65
N THR A 90 0.12 2.55 -14.88
CA THR A 90 -1.10 1.93 -15.39
C THR A 90 -0.94 0.46 -15.74
N ASP A 91 0.29 -0.05 -15.70
CA ASP A 91 0.65 -1.43 -16.03
C ASP A 91 0.99 -2.22 -14.76
N SER A 92 0.92 -3.54 -14.88
CA SER A 92 1.39 -4.43 -13.82
C SER A 92 2.90 -4.29 -13.63
N LEU A 93 3.35 -4.21 -12.38
CA LEU A 93 4.76 -3.97 -12.08
C LEU A 93 5.19 -4.68 -10.79
N CYS A 94 6.46 -5.08 -10.75
CA CYS A 94 7.13 -5.48 -9.52
C CYS A 94 8.23 -4.46 -9.23
N VAL A 95 8.18 -3.82 -8.07
CA VAL A 95 9.13 -2.77 -7.68
C VAL A 95 9.83 -3.20 -6.41
N ILE A 96 11.16 -3.22 -6.45
CA ILE A 96 12.01 -3.47 -5.28
C ILE A 96 12.97 -2.30 -5.18
N VAL A 97 12.98 -1.59 -4.05
CA VAL A 97 13.90 -0.46 -3.83
C VAL A 97 14.46 -0.54 -2.42
N THR A 98 15.77 -0.69 -2.31
CA THR A 98 16.50 -0.72 -1.05
C THR A 98 17.46 0.45 -0.98
N ASP A 99 17.53 1.13 0.17
CA ASP A 99 18.38 2.32 0.38
C ASP A 99 19.88 2.00 0.55
N SER A 100 20.45 1.16 -0.33
CA SER A 100 21.87 0.86 -0.35
C SER A 100 22.46 1.12 -1.73
N LEU A 101 22.93 2.36 -1.93
CA LEU A 101 24.02 2.74 -2.85
C LEU A 101 23.97 2.40 -4.35
N GLY A 102 22.88 1.93 -4.99
CA GLY A 102 22.89 1.91 -6.47
C GLY A 102 21.96 0.98 -7.24
N GLY A 103 20.89 0.45 -6.65
CA GLY A 103 19.93 -0.40 -7.40
C GLY A 103 18.58 0.29 -7.53
N ARG A 104 18.39 1.16 -8.53
CA ARG A 104 17.03 1.53 -9.00
C ARG A 104 16.58 0.46 -9.98
N ASP A 105 16.45 -0.76 -9.49
CA ASP A 105 16.08 -1.88 -10.34
C ASP A 105 14.55 -1.96 -10.37
N ILE A 106 13.96 -1.11 -11.21
CA ILE A 106 12.54 -1.24 -11.56
C ILE A 106 12.46 -2.45 -12.50
N TYR A 107 12.25 -3.64 -11.94
CA TYR A 107 12.05 -4.86 -12.71
C TYR A 107 10.64 -4.85 -13.32
N LYS A 108 10.52 -4.29 -14.54
CA LYS A 108 9.33 -4.48 -15.36
C LYS A 108 9.38 -5.88 -15.97
N TYR A 109 8.68 -6.83 -15.34
CA TYR A 109 8.30 -8.08 -15.97
C TYR A 109 6.96 -7.92 -16.67
#